data_AF-A0A1M6DWW2-F1
#
_entry.id   AF-A0A1M6DWW2-F1
#
_cell.length_a   1.000
_cell.length_b   1.000
_cell.length_c   1.000
_cell.angle_alpha   90.00
_cell.angle_beta   90.00
_cell.angle_gamma   90.00
#
_symmetry.space_group_name_H-M   'P 1'
#
loop_
_entity.id
_entity.type
_entity.pdbx_description
1 polymer ?
#
loop_
_entity_poly.entity_id
_entity_poly.type
_entity_poly.pdbx_seq_one_letter_code
_entity_poly.pdbx_strand_id
1 'polypeptide(L)' 'MTTIEKRNKIKNTIESFSNEQLEETMSFIEQIKENDEKRKDYIKGLLKKEKNLFERFAK' A
#
# COMPACT_ATOMS: atom_id res chain seq x y z
N MET A 1 -19.54 -7.31 7.34
CA MET A 1 -19.18 -5.95 7.77
C MET A 1 -19.05 -5.07 6.53
N THR A 2 -19.88 -4.03 6.43
CA THR A 2 -19.90 -3.11 5.28
C THR A 2 -18.69 -2.16 5.28
N THR A 3 -18.42 -1.49 4.16
CA THR A 3 -17.37 -0.47 4.06
C THR A 3 -17.59 0.66 5.08
N ILE A 4 -18.85 1.03 5.31
CA ILE A 4 -19.24 2.07 6.27
C ILE A 4 -18.94 1.60 7.71
N GLU A 5 -19.33 0.37 8.06
CA GLU A 5 -19.04 -0.22 9.37
C GLU A 5 -17.54 -0.32 9.65
N LYS A 6 -16.74 -0.70 8.63
CA LYS A 6 -15.28 -0.76 8.75
C LYS A 6 -14.68 0.63 9.03
N ARG A 7 -15.13 1.66 8.30
CA ARG A 7 -14.67 3.05 8.50
C ARG A 7 -15.03 3.57 9.89
N ASN A 8 -16.26 3.32 10.34
CA ASN A 8 -16.71 3.72 11.66
C ASN A 8 -15.91 3.02 12.77
N LYS A 9 -15.62 1.72 12.60
CA LYS A 9 -14.78 0.98 13.54
C LYS A 9 -13.38 1.58 13.65
N ILE A 10 -12.73 1.89 12.53
CA ILE A 10 -11.39 2.50 12.52
C ILE A 10 -11.42 3.87 13.20
N LYS A 11 -12.41 4.71 12.89
CA LYS A 11 -12.57 6.03 13.50
C LYS A 11 -12.67 5.92 15.02
N ASN A 12 -13.56 5.08 15.52
CA ASN A 12 -13.75 4.89 16.96
C ASN A 12 -12.48 4.35 17.64
N THR A 13 -11.69 3.51 16.96
CA THR A 13 -10.41 3.03 17.47
C THR A 13 -9.38 4.15 17.57
N ILE A 14 -9.23 4.99 16.52
CA ILE A 14 -8.28 6.11 16.51
C ILE A 14 -8.64 7.13 17.59
N GLU A 15 -9.92 7.40 17.82
CA GLU A 15 -10.39 8.31 18.87
C GLU A 15 -9.99 7.88 20.30
N SER A 16 -9.61 6.61 20.50
CA SER A 16 -9.16 6.07 21.79
C SER A 16 -7.65 6.05 21.98
N PHE A 17 -6.87 6.44 20.97
CA PHE A 17 -5.41 6.37 21.02
C PHE A 17 -4.81 7.51 21.83
N SER A 18 -3.69 7.23 22.51
CA SER A 18 -2.81 8.27 23.03
C SER A 18 -2.04 8.96 21.89
N ASN A 19 -1.45 10.13 22.18
CA ASN A 19 -0.62 10.83 21.19
C ASN A 19 0.56 9.97 20.70
N GLU A 20 1.20 9.21 21.59
CA GLU A 20 2.29 8.30 21.23
C GLU A 20 1.81 7.21 20.26
N GLN A 21 0.66 6.60 20.53
CA GLN A 21 0.06 5.60 19.65
C GLN A 21 -0.33 6.17 18.29
N LEU A 22 -0.77 7.44 18.23
CA LEU A 22 -1.06 8.12 16.97
C LEU A 22 0.21 8.29 16.13
N GLU A 23 1.31 8.73 16.73
CA GLU A 23 2.60 8.91 16.04
C GLU A 23 3.16 7.57 15.55
N GLU A 24 3.17 6.53 16.40
CA GLU A 24 3.61 5.19 16.02
C GLU A 24 2.78 4.63 14.86
N THR A 25 1.45 4.78 14.94
CA THR A 25 0.54 4.32 13.90
C THR A 25 0.77 5.07 12.59
N MET A 26 1.01 6.38 12.65
CA MET A 26 1.34 7.18 11.47
C MET A 26 2.63 6.70 10.82
N SER A 27 3.70 6.57 11.60
CA SER A 27 5.00 6.07 11.12
C SER A 27 4.88 4.69 10.48
N PHE A 28 4.09 3.79 11.07
CA PHE A 28 3.86 2.46 10.53
C PHE A 28 3.11 2.49 9.19
N ILE A 29 2.08 3.33 9.07
CA ILE A 29 1.34 3.51 7.82
C ILE A 29 2.25 4.05 6.71
N GLU A 30 3.10 5.02 7.03
CA GLU A 30 4.07 5.57 6.08
C GLU A 30 5.06 4.51 5.58
N GLN A 31 5.58 3.68 6.48
CA GLN A 31 6.46 2.57 6.13
C GLN A 31 5.77 1.55 5.20
N ILE A 32 4.50 1.20 5.48
CA ILE A 32 3.72 0.31 4.60
C ILE A 32 3.58 0.93 3.21
N LYS A 33 3.20 2.21 3.14
CA LYS A 33 3.01 2.93 1.88
C LYS A 33 4.30 2.95 1.04
N GLU A 34 5.45 3.22 1.68
CA GLU A 34 6.74 3.22 0.99
C GLU A 34 7.08 1.83 0.43
N ASN A 35 6.87 0.78 1.23
CA ASN A 35 7.10 -0.60 0.81
C ASN A 35 6.19 -1.01 -0.36
N ASP A 36 4.93 -0.60 -0.35
CA ASP A 36 3.98 -0.91 -1.42
C ASP A 36 4.30 -0.16 -2.72
N GLU A 37 4.76 1.10 -2.67
CA GLU A 37 5.26 1.79 -3.87
C GLU A 37 6.51 1.09 -4.44
N LYS A 38 7.45 0.65 -3.60
CA LYS A 38 8.62 -0.13 -4.06
C LYS A 38 8.19 -1.43 -4.75
N ARG A 39 7.22 -2.16 -4.18
CA ARG A 39 6.68 -3.40 -4.78
C ARG A 39 6.00 -3.14 -6.12
N LYS A 40 5.20 -2.08 -6.19
CA LYS A 40 4.51 -1.66 -7.42
C LYS A 40 5.50 -1.32 -8.53
N ASP A 41 6.57 -0.61 -8.21
CA ASP A 41 7.62 -0.28 -9.19
C ASP A 41 8.41 -1.51 -9.64
N TYR A 42 8.69 -2.44 -8.72
CA TYR A 42 9.25 -3.75 -9.08
C TYR A 42 8.36 -4.51 -10.06
N ILE A 43 7.06 -4.62 -9.77
CA ILE A 43 6.09 -5.31 -10.65
C ILE A 43 6.00 -4.62 -12.02
N LYS A 44 5.92 -3.28 -12.07
CA LYS A 44 5.95 -2.53 -13.34
C LYS A 44 7.22 -2.83 -14.14
N GLY A 45 8.36 -2.92 -13.46
CA GLY A 45 9.64 -3.28 -14.06
C GLY A 45 9.61 -4.66 -14.72
N LEU A 46 9.04 -5.67 -14.03
CA LEU A 46 8.85 -7.01 -14.60
C LEU A 46 7.93 -6.99 -15.81
N LEU A 47 6.77 -6.35 -15.72
CA LEU A 47 5.81 -6.26 -16.82
C LEU A 47 6.42 -5.58 -18.06
N LYS A 48 7.23 -4.53 -17.87
CA LYS A 48 7.94 -3.86 -18.96
C LYS A 48 8.98 -4.77 -19.62
N LYS A 49 9.71 -5.57 -18.84
CA LYS A 49 10.66 -6.56 -19.37
C LYS A 49 9.95 -7.61 -20.21
N GLU A 50 8.87 -8.20 -19.70
CA GLU A 50 8.06 -9.18 -20.43
C GLU A 50 7.54 -8.61 -21.74
N LYS A 51 6.94 -7.40 -21.71
CA LYS A 51 6.46 -6.74 -22.93
C LYS A 51 7.56 -6.57 -23.98
N ASN A 52 8.75 -6.12 -23.56
CA ASN A 52 9.89 -5.95 -24.46
C ASN A 52 10.39 -7.30 -25.03
N LEU A 53 10.35 -8.38 -24.24
CA LEU A 53 10.70 -9.73 -24.70
C LEU A 53 9.71 -10.21 -25.78
N PHE A 54 8.40 -10.08 -25.53
CA PHE A 54 7.37 -10.41 -26.52
C PHE A 54 7.53 -9.61 -27.82
N GLU A 55 7.78 -8.31 -27.75
CA GLU A 55 8.00 -7.47 -28.93
C GLU A 55 9.25 -7.88 -29.73
N ARG A 56 10.29 -8.42 -29.07
CA ARG A 56 11.50 -8.92 -29.73
C ARG A 56 11.29 -10.28 -30.39
N PHE A 57 10.51 -11.18 -29.78
CA PHE A 57 10.22 -12.51 -30.34
C PHE A 57 9.13 -12.49 -31.42
N ALA A 58 8.31 -11.44 -31.49
CA ALA A 58 7.30 -11.27 -32.53
C ALA A 58 7.85 -10.66 -33.84
N LYS A 59 9.17 -10.40 -33.92
CA LYS A 59 9.90 -10.02 -35.13
C LYS A 59 10.73 -11.19 -35.65
#